data_AF-A0A8J2KJB6-F1
#
_entry.id   AF-A0A8J2KJB6-F1
#
_cell.length_a   1.000
_cell.length_b   1.000
_cell.length_c   1.000
_cell.angle_alpha   90.00
_cell.angle_beta   90.00
_cell.angle_gamma   90.00
#
_symmetry.space_group_name_H-M   'P 1'
#
loop_
_entity.id
_entity.type
_entity.pdbx_description
1 polymer ?
#
loop_
_entity_poly.entity_id
_entity_poly.type
_entity_poly.pdbx_seq_one_letter_code
_entity_poly.pdbx_strand_id
1 'polypeptide(L)'
;LHINYFCGVSPKFIRLSLSKEMLQKPENQRPNCCYRTFRRPKVQPNNLWTADKIIVKSNSCLPIPKSNQILIPAEFLEIFCEFPQERKLIFLAKSNNSHKMVTKKISSKWNGTFATAFPLRTHSKETQRKRKFWKARKSKKTPPSVLILAIESVSRLHSQRVLVQTRDLLLKNDFVELKGYTRVGENTFPNIGAMLSNLPAQSPSCKNSHSTFDNCPYIWKGFNHSNYITGFLEDLDHYSMFHYNKKGFAYQPTDY
;
A
#
# COMPACT_ATOMS: atom_id res chain seq x y z
N LEU A 1 11.60 -5.24 12.02
CA LEU A 1 10.62 -6.34 11.82
C LEU A 1 10.67 -6.69 10.34
N HIS A 2 10.88 -7.94 9.95
CA HIS A 2 10.67 -8.31 8.54
C HIS A 2 9.25 -8.81 8.39
N ILE A 3 8.48 -8.13 7.54
CA ILE A 3 7.20 -8.61 7.06
C ILE A 3 7.45 -9.07 5.65
N ASN A 4 7.65 -10.38 5.49
CA ASN A 4 7.88 -10.97 4.18
C ASN A 4 6.54 -11.36 3.59
N TYR A 5 6.15 -10.69 2.50
CA TYR A 5 5.00 -11.05 1.70
C TYR A 5 5.41 -12.16 0.73
N PHE A 6 4.87 -13.37 0.92
CA PHE A 6 5.02 -14.44 -0.06
C PHE A 6 3.90 -14.36 -1.08
N CYS A 7 4.15 -13.72 -2.23
CA CYS A 7 3.30 -13.82 -3.41
C CYS A 7 3.57 -15.16 -4.12
N GLY A 8 2.90 -16.22 -3.67
CA GLY A 8 2.75 -17.48 -4.39
C GLY A 8 1.29 -17.72 -4.78
N VAL A 9 1.04 -18.73 -5.61
CA VAL A 9 -0.28 -19.13 -6.18
C VAL A 9 -1.37 -19.42 -5.12
N SER A 10 -1.02 -19.40 -3.83
CA SER A 10 -1.93 -19.41 -2.69
C SER A 10 -1.31 -18.67 -1.49
N PRO A 11 -1.56 -17.35 -1.29
CA PRO A 11 -1.07 -16.64 -0.11
C PRO A 11 -2.00 -16.95 1.07
N LYS A 12 -1.57 -17.86 1.96
CA LYS A 12 -2.34 -18.24 3.16
C LYS A 12 -1.72 -17.74 4.47
N PHE A 13 -0.58 -17.06 4.46
CA PHE A 13 0.17 -16.79 5.68
C PHE A 13 0.86 -15.44 5.69
N ILE A 14 0.80 -14.76 6.84
CA ILE A 14 1.62 -13.57 7.13
C ILE A 14 2.75 -14.05 8.06
N ARG A 15 3.99 -13.84 7.64
CA ARG A 15 5.13 -14.09 8.51
C ARG A 15 5.51 -12.80 9.23
N LEU A 16 5.06 -12.67 10.47
CA LEU A 16 5.57 -11.68 11.40
C LEU A 16 6.77 -12.29 12.13
N SER A 17 7.95 -11.75 11.91
CA SER A 17 9.14 -12.15 12.66
C SER A 17 10.03 -10.95 12.97
N LEU A 18 10.64 -10.97 14.16
CA LEU A 18 11.79 -10.13 14.45
C LEU A 18 12.90 -10.44 13.44
N SER A 19 13.71 -9.44 13.08
CA SER A 19 14.84 -9.68 12.17
C SER A 19 15.82 -10.65 12.80
N LYS A 20 16.58 -11.38 11.96
CA LYS A 20 17.60 -12.33 12.43
C LYS A 20 18.57 -11.67 13.43
N GLU A 21 18.97 -10.43 13.16
CA GLU A 21 19.80 -9.60 14.03
C GLU A 21 19.17 -9.35 15.42
N MET A 22 17.85 -9.14 15.49
CA MET A 22 17.17 -8.93 16.77
C MET A 22 16.94 -10.24 17.53
N LEU A 23 16.80 -11.37 16.83
CA LEU A 23 16.71 -12.69 17.46
C LEU A 23 18.04 -13.14 18.07
N GLN A 24 19.17 -12.67 17.56
CA GLN A 24 20.51 -12.93 18.11
C GLN A 24 20.77 -12.19 19.45
N LYS A 25 19.97 -11.18 19.80
CA LYS A 25 20.12 -10.45 21.06
C LYS A 25 19.65 -11.27 22.27
N PRO A 26 20.25 -11.06 23.46
CA PRO A 26 19.76 -11.59 24.73
C PRO A 26 18.27 -11.27 24.95
N GLU A 27 17.53 -12.17 25.60
CA GLU A 27 16.07 -12.07 25.72
C GLU A 27 15.61 -10.80 26.44
N ASN A 28 16.37 -10.35 27.44
CA ASN A 28 16.18 -9.09 28.17
C ASN A 28 16.47 -7.82 27.33
N GLN A 29 17.04 -7.95 26.14
CA GLN A 29 17.32 -6.85 25.19
C GLN A 29 16.39 -6.87 23.97
N ARG A 30 15.49 -7.86 23.87
CA ARG A 30 14.53 -7.97 22.75
C ARG A 30 13.34 -7.05 23.00
N PRO A 31 12.76 -6.44 21.95
CA PRO A 31 11.53 -5.69 22.11
C PRO A 31 10.36 -6.60 22.48
N ASN A 32 9.51 -6.12 23.37
CA ASN A 32 8.20 -6.71 23.59
C ASN A 32 7.25 -6.19 22.52
N CYS A 33 6.82 -7.05 21.60
CA CYS A 33 5.95 -6.67 20.49
C CYS A 33 4.60 -7.41 20.54
N CYS A 34 3.54 -6.67 20.25
CA CYS A 34 2.19 -7.19 20.09
C CYS A 34 1.53 -6.57 18.86
N TYR A 35 0.46 -7.18 18.37
CA TYR A 35 -0.31 -6.67 17.23
C TYR A 35 -1.80 -6.53 17.56
N ARG A 36 -2.45 -5.57 16.91
CA ARG A 36 -3.90 -5.40 16.89
C ARG A 36 -4.38 -5.48 15.46
N THR A 37 -5.54 -6.08 15.26
CA THR A 37 -6.19 -6.08 13.95
C THR A 37 -7.08 -4.85 13.85
N PHE A 38 -7.15 -4.23 12.69
CA PHE A 38 -8.16 -3.21 12.44
C PHE A 38 -8.77 -3.37 11.05
N ARG A 39 -9.98 -2.84 10.91
CA ARG A 39 -10.72 -2.84 9.65
C ARG A 39 -11.40 -1.50 9.46
N ARG A 40 -11.59 -1.14 8.20
CA ARG A 40 -12.46 -0.03 7.82
C ARG A 40 -13.91 -0.54 7.70
N PRO A 41 -14.88 0.03 8.43
CA PRO A 41 -16.27 -0.38 8.30
C PRO A 41 -16.86 0.11 6.97
N LYS A 42 -17.80 -0.65 6.41
CA LYS A 42 -18.58 -0.27 5.20
C LYS A 42 -19.75 0.63 5.57
N VAL A 43 -19.49 1.75 6.23
CA VAL A 43 -20.51 2.72 6.66
C VAL A 43 -20.29 4.02 5.92
N GLN A 44 -21.36 4.65 5.44
CA GLN A 44 -21.26 6.00 4.89
C GLN A 44 -20.80 6.95 6.00
N PRO A 45 -19.65 7.61 5.88
CA PRO A 45 -19.19 8.51 6.92
C PRO A 45 -20.07 9.76 6.94
N ASN A 46 -20.59 10.13 8.12
CA ASN A 46 -21.34 11.38 8.31
C ASN A 46 -20.50 12.61 7.91
N ASN A 47 -19.17 12.50 8.00
CA ASN A 47 -18.23 13.49 7.52
C ASN A 47 -17.21 12.85 6.57
N LEU A 48 -17.26 13.22 5.29
CA LEU A 48 -16.33 12.75 4.27
C LEU A 48 -14.85 13.09 4.57
N TRP A 49 -14.55 14.11 5.40
CA TRP A 49 -13.18 14.44 5.81
C TRP A 49 -12.56 13.44 6.79
N THR A 50 -13.39 12.62 7.45
CA THR A 50 -12.92 11.63 8.43
C THR A 50 -13.16 10.21 7.97
N ALA A 51 -13.56 10.00 6.72
CA ALA A 51 -13.86 8.68 6.16
C ALA A 51 -12.72 7.66 6.39
N ASP A 52 -11.48 8.08 6.15
CA ASP A 52 -10.28 7.25 6.36
C ASP A 52 -9.90 7.11 7.85
N LYS A 53 -10.44 7.95 8.73
CA LYS A 53 -10.21 7.89 10.20
C LYS A 53 -11.16 6.92 10.91
N ILE A 54 -12.25 6.50 10.26
CA ILE A 54 -13.19 5.54 10.85
C ILE A 54 -12.60 4.15 10.71
N ILE A 55 -11.98 3.66 11.79
CA ILE A 55 -11.44 2.32 11.90
C ILE A 55 -11.99 1.61 13.13
N VAL A 56 -12.28 0.33 12.99
CA VAL A 56 -12.66 -0.54 14.10
C VAL A 56 -11.44 -1.38 14.46
N LYS A 57 -10.86 -1.13 15.64
CA LYS A 57 -9.71 -1.86 16.18
C LYS A 57 -10.17 -3.01 17.07
N SER A 58 -9.40 -4.09 17.15
CA SER A 58 -9.57 -5.12 18.18
C SER A 58 -9.20 -4.58 19.56
N ASN A 59 -9.93 -5.00 20.59
CA ASN A 59 -9.76 -4.49 21.96
C ASN A 59 -8.42 -4.93 22.60
N SER A 60 -7.91 -6.11 22.23
CA SER A 60 -6.70 -6.70 22.82
C SER A 60 -5.49 -6.62 21.88
N CYS A 61 -4.31 -6.33 22.44
CA CYS A 61 -3.03 -6.50 21.73
C CYS A 61 -2.57 -7.95 21.89
N LEU A 62 -2.45 -8.68 20.79
CA LEU A 62 -2.08 -10.09 20.78
C LEU A 62 -0.55 -10.23 20.67
N PRO A 63 0.10 -11.11 21.44
CA PRO A 63 1.55 -11.30 21.39
C PRO A 63 1.98 -11.86 20.03
N ILE A 64 3.16 -11.46 19.55
CA ILE A 64 3.78 -12.05 18.35
C ILE A 64 4.52 -13.34 18.77
N PRO A 65 4.11 -14.54 18.34
CA PRO A 65 4.74 -15.80 18.67
C PRO A 65 6.20 -15.84 18.19
N LYS A 66 7.06 -16.48 18.98
CA LYS A 66 8.48 -16.66 18.66
C LYS A 66 8.72 -17.70 17.55
N SER A 67 7.79 -18.64 17.36
CA SER A 67 7.87 -19.71 16.37
C SER A 67 6.72 -19.62 15.34
N ASN A 68 7.09 -19.32 14.10
CA ASN A 68 6.35 -19.56 12.88
C ASN A 68 5.03 -18.80 12.61
N GLN A 69 4.72 -18.85 11.31
CA GLN A 69 3.72 -18.10 10.55
C GLN A 69 2.34 -18.13 11.19
N ILE A 70 1.73 -16.96 11.35
CA ILE A 70 0.35 -16.85 11.84
C ILE A 70 -0.52 -16.48 10.64
N LEU A 71 -1.63 -17.21 10.47
CA LEU A 71 -2.72 -16.73 9.65
C LEU A 71 -3.52 -15.71 10.47
N ILE A 72 -3.41 -14.44 10.12
CA ILE A 72 -4.21 -13.39 10.73
C ILE A 72 -5.34 -13.03 9.76
N PRO A 73 -6.60 -13.39 10.04
CA PRO A 73 -7.75 -13.08 9.18
C PRO A 73 -8.20 -11.64 9.39
N ALA A 74 -7.28 -10.70 9.20
CA ALA A 74 -7.55 -9.26 9.25
C ALA A 74 -7.17 -8.65 7.91
N GLU A 75 -7.60 -7.42 7.66
CA GLU A 75 -7.19 -6.66 6.48
C GLU A 75 -5.93 -5.84 6.77
N PHE A 76 -5.88 -5.24 7.96
CA PHE A 76 -4.75 -4.47 8.43
C PHE A 76 -4.34 -4.86 9.84
N LEU A 77 -3.05 -4.65 10.12
CA LEU A 77 -2.41 -4.90 11.41
C LEU A 77 -1.74 -3.62 11.88
N GLU A 78 -1.92 -3.33 13.16
CA GLU A 78 -1.17 -2.31 13.87
C GLU A 78 -0.23 -3.05 14.82
N ILE A 79 1.08 -2.92 14.61
CA ILE A 79 2.11 -3.58 15.41
C ILE A 79 2.68 -2.54 16.37
N PHE A 80 2.77 -2.91 17.63
CA PHE A 80 3.36 -2.12 18.70
C PHE A 80 4.56 -2.87 19.25
N CYS A 81 5.67 -2.17 19.43
CA CYS A 81 6.87 -2.70 20.03
C CYS A 81 7.40 -1.73 21.09
N GLU A 82 7.72 -2.26 22.27
CA GLU A 82 8.39 -1.55 23.34
C GLU A 82 9.79 -2.11 23.54
N PHE A 83 10.79 -1.24 23.51
CA PHE A 83 12.19 -1.59 23.64
C PHE A 83 12.62 -1.42 25.10
N PRO A 84 13.27 -2.43 25.72
CA PRO A 84 13.67 -2.39 27.11
C PRO A 84 14.81 -1.40 27.42
N GLN A 85 15.54 -0.92 26.40
CA GLN A 85 16.65 0.03 26.56
C GLN A 85 16.39 1.33 25.78
N GLU A 86 16.78 2.46 26.38
CA GLU A 86 16.77 3.77 25.72
C GLU A 86 17.71 3.76 24.51
N ARG A 87 17.16 3.99 23.30
CA ARG A 87 17.98 4.14 22.10
C ARG A 87 18.40 5.60 21.96
N LYS A 88 19.71 5.86 21.80
CA LYS A 88 20.26 7.18 21.50
C LYS A 88 20.78 7.19 20.06
N LEU A 89 20.27 8.11 19.24
CA LEU A 89 20.81 8.38 17.91
C LEU A 89 21.94 9.40 18.08
N ILE A 90 23.16 9.02 17.73
CA ILE A 90 24.31 9.92 17.70
C ILE A 90 24.51 10.32 16.26
N PHE A 91 24.46 11.61 15.96
CA PHE A 91 24.78 12.13 14.63
C PHE A 91 25.59 13.41 14.73
N LEU A 92 26.41 13.64 13.71
CA LEU A 92 27.19 14.87 13.58
C LEU A 92 26.29 15.95 13.01
N ALA A 93 25.98 16.97 13.81
CA ALA A 93 25.30 18.17 13.34
C ALA A 93 26.34 19.25 13.02
N LYS A 94 26.19 19.91 11.87
CA LYS A 94 27.03 21.04 11.48
C LYS A 94 26.48 22.32 12.10
N SER A 95 27.27 23.00 12.92
CA SER A 95 26.94 24.29 13.52
C SER A 95 28.16 25.21 13.43
N ASN A 96 27.99 26.37 12.79
CA ASN A 96 28.98 27.45 12.66
C ASN A 96 30.43 26.94 12.50
N ASN A 97 30.71 26.28 11.36
CA ASN A 97 32.02 25.74 10.98
C ASN A 97 32.64 24.65 11.88
N SER A 98 31.90 24.08 12.82
CA SER A 98 32.31 22.92 13.61
C SER A 98 31.34 21.75 13.48
N HIS A 99 31.83 20.52 13.64
CA HIS A 99 30.99 19.33 13.77
C HIS A 99 30.79 19.05 15.25
N LYS A 100 29.55 19.08 15.73
CA LYS A 100 29.21 18.69 17.09
C LYS A 100 28.48 17.35 17.06
N MET A 101 28.91 16.42 17.92
CA MET A 101 28.14 15.21 18.17
C MET A 101 26.87 15.59 18.93
N VAL A 102 25.72 15.29 18.34
CA VAL A 102 24.42 15.48 18.95
C VAL A 102 23.81 14.12 19.25
N THR A 103 23.45 13.91 20.50
CA THR A 103 22.68 12.74 20.95
C THR A 103 21.20 13.08 20.98
N LYS A 104 20.40 12.44 20.13
CA LYS A 104 18.94 12.50 20.18
C LYS A 104 18.37 11.25 20.84
N LYS A 105 17.58 11.46 21.89
CA LYS A 105 16.82 10.38 22.54
C LYS A 105 15.76 9.87 21.54
N ILE A 106 15.76 8.58 21.26
CA ILE A 106 14.75 7.93 20.43
C ILE A 106 13.70 7.34 21.36
N SER A 107 12.44 7.43 20.96
CA SER A 107 11.33 6.78 21.65
C SER A 107 11.63 5.30 21.91
N SER A 108 11.41 4.85 23.15
CA SER A 108 11.42 3.43 23.52
C SER A 108 10.23 2.67 22.93
N LYS A 109 9.27 3.37 22.34
CA LYS A 109 8.06 2.81 21.73
C LYS A 109 8.08 3.03 20.23
N TRP A 110 7.70 1.99 19.49
CA TRP A 110 7.49 2.02 18.05
C TRP A 110 6.13 1.43 17.73
N ASN A 111 5.41 2.07 16.81
CA ASN A 111 4.18 1.57 16.23
C ASN A 111 4.25 1.64 14.71
N GLY A 112 3.65 0.68 14.03
CA GLY A 112 3.57 0.63 12.57
C GLY A 112 2.29 -0.04 12.10
N THR A 113 1.74 0.46 11.01
CA THR A 113 0.56 -0.09 10.34
C THR A 113 0.95 -0.87 9.10
N PHE A 114 0.30 -2.00 8.87
CA PHE A 114 0.62 -2.90 7.76
C PHE A 114 -0.66 -3.47 7.16
N ALA A 115 -0.73 -3.47 5.83
CA ALA A 115 -1.74 -4.24 5.12
C ALA A 115 -1.38 -5.73 5.15
N THR A 116 -2.36 -6.58 5.39
CA THR A 116 -2.19 -8.01 5.22
C THR A 116 -2.34 -8.36 3.74
N ALA A 117 -1.43 -9.15 3.19
CA ALA A 117 -1.64 -9.66 1.85
C ALA A 117 -2.79 -10.68 1.86
N PHE A 118 -4.01 -10.21 1.55
CA PHE A 118 -5.06 -10.98 0.87
C PHE A 118 -5.86 -12.12 1.60
N PRO A 119 -6.18 -12.12 2.92
CA PRO A 119 -7.07 -13.16 3.43
C PRO A 119 -8.57 -12.81 3.44
N LEU A 120 -9.00 -11.57 3.73
CA LEU A 120 -10.43 -11.30 3.96
C LEU A 120 -11.24 -10.94 2.70
N ARG A 121 -10.69 -10.14 1.79
CA ARG A 121 -11.48 -9.61 0.68
C ARG A 121 -11.74 -10.62 -0.45
N THR A 122 -10.97 -11.70 -0.51
CA THR A 122 -11.30 -12.90 -1.30
C THR A 122 -12.70 -13.44 -0.98
N HIS A 123 -13.19 -13.20 0.24
CA HIS A 123 -14.50 -13.61 0.71
C HIS A 123 -15.57 -12.52 0.60
N SER A 124 -15.29 -11.35 0.05
CA SER A 124 -16.34 -10.35 -0.16
C SER A 124 -17.44 -10.92 -1.06
N LYS A 125 -18.72 -10.63 -0.75
CA LYS A 125 -19.86 -11.14 -1.54
C LYS A 125 -19.72 -10.79 -3.02
N GLU A 126 -19.23 -9.59 -3.32
CA GLU A 126 -19.02 -9.10 -4.68
C GLU A 126 -17.88 -9.84 -5.41
N THR A 127 -16.73 -10.00 -4.76
CA THR A 127 -15.58 -10.72 -5.31
C THR A 127 -15.92 -12.20 -5.53
N GLN A 128 -16.65 -12.83 -4.60
CA GLN A 128 -17.16 -14.19 -4.77
C GLN A 128 -18.15 -14.28 -5.95
N ARG A 129 -19.04 -13.30 -6.13
CA ARG A 129 -19.97 -13.22 -7.27
C ARG A 129 -19.19 -13.18 -8.60
N LYS A 130 -18.18 -12.32 -8.71
CA LYS A 130 -17.31 -12.22 -9.90
C LYS A 130 -16.55 -13.52 -10.16
N ARG A 131 -15.99 -14.14 -9.12
CA ARG A 131 -15.32 -15.45 -9.22
C ARG A 131 -16.26 -16.54 -9.74
N LYS A 132 -17.48 -16.62 -9.21
CA LYS A 132 -18.51 -17.56 -9.67
C LYS A 132 -18.91 -17.28 -11.12
N PHE A 133 -19.10 -16.01 -11.49
CA PHE A 133 -19.38 -15.59 -12.86
C PHE A 133 -18.32 -16.11 -13.85
N TRP A 134 -17.03 -15.92 -13.55
CA TRP A 134 -15.95 -16.41 -14.42
C TRP A 134 -15.82 -17.93 -14.42
N LYS A 135 -16.03 -18.60 -13.29
CA LYS A 135 -16.05 -20.07 -13.23
C LYS A 135 -17.19 -20.69 -14.06
N ALA A 136 -18.36 -20.05 -14.08
CA ALA A 136 -19.53 -20.54 -14.83
C ALA A 136 -19.39 -20.33 -16.34
N ARG A 137 -18.53 -19.42 -16.78
CA ARG A 137 -18.37 -19.05 -18.18
C ARG A 137 -17.53 -20.11 -18.91
N LYS A 138 -18.19 -21.02 -19.64
CA LYS A 138 -17.55 -22.06 -20.50
C LYS A 138 -16.87 -21.52 -21.77
N SER A 139 -16.76 -20.19 -21.93
CA SER A 139 -16.18 -19.53 -23.10
C SER A 139 -14.69 -19.86 -23.24
N LYS A 140 -14.23 -20.19 -24.46
CA LYS A 140 -12.81 -20.41 -24.78
C LYS A 140 -11.95 -19.13 -24.71
N LYS A 141 -12.56 -17.94 -24.64
CA LYS A 141 -11.83 -16.65 -24.57
C LYS A 141 -12.17 -15.94 -23.27
N THR A 142 -11.29 -16.10 -22.28
CA THR A 142 -11.23 -15.22 -21.11
C THR A 142 -10.57 -13.91 -21.51
N PRO A 143 -11.05 -12.74 -21.04
CA PRO A 143 -10.34 -11.50 -21.25
C PRO A 143 -8.94 -11.55 -20.63
N PRO A 144 -7.98 -10.77 -21.15
CA PRO A 144 -6.63 -10.71 -20.59
C PRO A 144 -6.64 -10.09 -19.19
N SER A 145 -5.71 -10.53 -18.34
CA SER A 145 -5.40 -9.80 -17.11
C SER A 145 -4.63 -8.53 -17.45
N VAL A 146 -5.00 -7.41 -16.82
CA VAL A 146 -4.36 -6.11 -17.03
C VAL A 146 -3.64 -5.71 -15.75
N LEU A 147 -2.35 -5.39 -15.87
CA LEU A 147 -1.54 -4.84 -14.79
C LEU A 147 -1.09 -3.43 -15.18
N ILE A 148 -1.37 -2.46 -14.32
CA ILE A 148 -0.87 -1.09 -14.45
C ILE A 148 0.17 -0.91 -13.35
N LEU A 149 1.43 -0.70 -13.74
CA LEU A 149 2.52 -0.44 -12.81
C LEU A 149 2.94 1.02 -12.93
N ALA A 150 2.75 1.79 -11.87
CA ALA A 150 3.25 3.15 -11.76
C ALA A 150 4.57 3.13 -10.96
N ILE A 151 5.64 3.70 -11.52
CA ILE A 151 6.92 3.86 -10.85
C ILE A 151 7.12 5.35 -10.60
N GLU A 152 7.31 5.72 -9.35
CA GLU A 152 7.42 7.12 -8.94
C GLU A 152 8.83 7.68 -9.19
N SER A 153 8.89 8.96 -9.58
CA SER A 153 10.12 9.76 -9.71
C SER A 153 11.18 9.26 -10.69
N VAL A 154 10.79 8.51 -11.72
CA VAL A 154 11.72 8.03 -12.77
C VAL A 154 11.49 8.76 -14.09
N SER A 155 12.50 9.50 -14.56
CA SER A 155 12.52 10.04 -15.93
C SER A 155 12.95 8.99 -16.95
N ARG A 156 12.64 9.20 -18.23
CA ARG A 156 13.09 8.30 -19.31
C ARG A 156 14.61 8.13 -19.36
N LEU A 157 15.37 9.20 -19.19
CA LEU A 157 16.84 9.13 -19.17
C LEU A 157 17.36 8.41 -17.92
N HIS A 158 16.68 8.57 -16.78
CA HIS A 158 17.03 7.85 -15.56
C HIS A 158 16.74 6.35 -15.69
N SER A 159 15.58 5.96 -16.25
CA SER A 159 15.24 4.54 -16.45
C SER A 159 16.23 3.84 -17.38
N GLN A 160 16.73 4.52 -18.42
CA GLN A 160 17.75 4.00 -19.33
C GLN A 160 19.08 3.69 -18.63
N ARG A 161 19.45 4.43 -17.57
CA ARG A 161 20.72 4.27 -16.88
C ARG A 161 20.64 3.35 -15.66
N VAL A 162 19.52 3.38 -14.94
CA VAL A 162 19.39 2.69 -13.64
C VAL A 162 18.54 1.42 -13.73
N LEU A 163 17.53 1.40 -14.60
CA LEU A 163 16.62 0.27 -14.77
C LEU A 163 16.99 -0.57 -16.01
N VAL A 164 18.29 -0.82 -16.22
CA VAL A 164 18.83 -1.46 -17.43
C VAL A 164 18.20 -2.84 -17.66
N GLN A 165 18.18 -3.70 -16.65
CA GLN A 165 17.59 -5.04 -16.75
C GLN A 165 16.10 -5.00 -17.09
N THR A 166 15.34 -4.09 -16.47
CA THR A 166 13.91 -3.90 -16.76
C THR A 166 13.71 -3.43 -18.18
N ARG A 167 14.51 -2.45 -18.65
CA ARG A 167 14.41 -1.92 -20.00
C ARG A 167 14.73 -2.99 -21.05
N ASP A 168 15.79 -3.76 -20.86
CA ASP A 168 16.16 -4.83 -21.77
C ASP A 168 15.06 -5.89 -21.88
N LEU A 169 14.45 -6.25 -20.74
CA LEU A 169 13.31 -7.18 -20.73
C LEU A 169 12.13 -6.61 -21.52
N LEU A 170 11.77 -5.35 -21.33
CA LEU A 170 10.66 -4.73 -22.07
C LEU A 170 10.93 -4.70 -23.58
N LEU A 171 12.13 -4.29 -23.98
CA LEU A 171 12.51 -4.19 -25.39
C LEU A 171 12.57 -5.56 -26.10
N LYS A 172 12.97 -6.61 -25.39
CA LYS A 172 13.01 -7.99 -25.92
C LYS A 172 11.63 -8.64 -26.06
N ASN A 173 10.59 -8.10 -25.42
CA ASN A 173 9.24 -8.65 -25.41
C ASN A 173 8.23 -7.74 -26.13
N ASP A 174 8.69 -7.00 -27.14
CA ASP A 174 7.86 -6.17 -28.04
C ASP A 174 6.98 -5.12 -27.31
N PHE A 175 7.42 -4.63 -26.15
CA PHE A 175 6.73 -3.53 -25.48
C PHE A 175 6.89 -2.23 -26.26
N VAL A 176 5.78 -1.50 -26.41
CA VAL A 176 5.77 -0.20 -27.09
C VAL A 176 6.18 0.91 -26.13
N GLU A 177 7.30 1.57 -26.42
CA GLU A 177 7.70 2.81 -25.74
C GLU A 177 6.92 3.99 -26.30
N LEU A 178 6.07 4.62 -25.47
CA LEU A 178 5.28 5.81 -25.85
C LEU A 178 6.17 7.07 -25.91
N LYS A 179 6.92 7.23 -26.99
CA LYS A 179 7.78 8.40 -27.21
C LYS A 179 6.93 9.68 -27.31
N GLY A 180 7.37 10.75 -26.66
CA GLY A 180 6.62 12.02 -26.59
C GLY A 180 5.53 12.06 -25.52
N TYR A 181 5.22 10.93 -24.86
CA TYR A 181 4.37 10.94 -23.67
C TYR A 181 5.08 11.69 -22.53
N THR A 182 4.47 12.76 -22.07
CA THR A 182 5.03 13.64 -21.04
C THR A 182 4.11 13.72 -19.83
N ARG A 183 4.69 14.14 -18.71
CA ARG A 183 3.96 14.42 -17.48
C ARG A 183 2.95 15.57 -17.69
N VAL A 184 1.79 15.45 -17.07
CA VAL A 184 0.76 16.48 -17.00
C VAL A 184 1.07 17.53 -15.92
N GLY A 185 1.80 17.15 -14.85
CA GLY A 185 2.15 18.07 -13.77
C GLY A 185 3.38 17.66 -12.96
N GLU A 186 3.73 18.49 -11.97
CA GLU A 186 4.91 18.30 -11.10
C GLU A 186 4.78 17.10 -10.16
N ASN A 187 3.60 16.88 -9.62
CA ASN A 187 3.38 15.88 -8.58
C ASN A 187 2.70 14.61 -9.12
N THR A 188 2.71 13.56 -8.31
CA THR A 188 2.21 12.22 -8.66
C THR A 188 0.72 12.23 -9.03
N PHE A 189 -0.12 12.88 -8.24
CA PHE A 189 -1.57 12.88 -8.45
C PHE A 189 -2.03 13.49 -9.80
N PRO A 190 -1.58 14.70 -10.22
CA PRO A 190 -1.93 15.24 -11.54
C PRO A 190 -1.64 14.29 -12.71
N ASN A 191 -0.56 13.51 -12.62
CA ASN A 191 -0.13 12.58 -13.67
C ASN A 191 -0.98 11.31 -13.68
N ILE A 192 -0.99 10.58 -12.55
CA ILE A 192 -1.67 9.28 -12.46
C ILE A 192 -3.19 9.46 -12.42
N GLY A 193 -3.68 10.50 -11.73
CA GLY A 193 -5.10 10.81 -11.68
C GLY A 193 -5.68 11.08 -13.06
N ALA A 194 -4.98 11.86 -13.90
CA ALA A 194 -5.38 12.11 -15.28
C ALA A 194 -5.32 10.83 -16.13
N MET A 195 -4.21 10.09 -16.07
CA MET A 195 -4.02 8.83 -16.80
C MET A 195 -5.12 7.81 -16.50
N LEU A 196 -5.51 7.66 -15.23
CA LEU A 196 -6.47 6.64 -14.81
C LEU A 196 -7.93 7.07 -14.98
N SER A 197 -8.25 8.36 -15.04
CA SER A 197 -9.63 8.85 -15.15
C SER A 197 -10.01 9.32 -16.56
N ASN A 198 -9.03 9.45 -17.46
CA ASN A 198 -9.21 10.11 -18.76
C ASN A 198 -9.78 11.54 -18.63
N LEU A 199 -9.48 12.20 -17.51
CA LEU A 199 -9.83 13.60 -17.27
C LEU A 199 -8.57 14.47 -17.32
N PRO A 200 -8.68 15.74 -17.73
CA PRO A 200 -7.60 16.70 -17.57
C PRO A 200 -7.17 16.79 -16.10
N ALA A 201 -5.88 17.02 -15.83
CA ALA A 201 -5.39 17.19 -14.45
C ALA A 201 -6.06 18.34 -13.68
N GLN A 202 -6.66 19.30 -14.41
CA GLN A 202 -7.40 20.42 -13.84
C GLN A 202 -8.90 20.17 -13.68
N SER A 203 -9.40 18.97 -14.01
CA SER A 203 -10.83 18.66 -13.96
C SER A 203 -11.40 18.85 -12.55
N PRO A 204 -12.35 19.79 -12.35
CA PRO A 204 -12.85 20.13 -11.01
C PRO A 204 -13.54 18.94 -10.34
N SER A 205 -14.17 18.05 -11.12
CA SER A 205 -14.88 16.86 -10.65
C SER A 205 -14.01 15.88 -9.87
N CYS A 206 -12.69 15.88 -10.13
CA CYS A 206 -11.72 14.98 -9.52
C CYS A 206 -10.52 15.69 -8.91
N LYS A 207 -10.65 16.99 -8.66
CA LYS A 207 -9.62 17.82 -8.04
C LYS A 207 -10.07 18.43 -6.72
N ASN A 208 -11.39 18.59 -6.52
CA ASN A 208 -11.94 19.30 -5.39
C ASN A 208 -11.52 18.61 -4.06
N SER A 209 -10.73 19.32 -3.25
CA SER A 209 -10.32 18.90 -1.90
C SER A 209 -11.51 18.70 -0.97
N HIS A 210 -12.68 19.25 -1.32
CA HIS A 210 -13.92 19.12 -0.55
C HIS A 210 -14.77 17.90 -0.93
N SER A 211 -14.40 17.13 -1.96
CA SER A 211 -15.10 15.89 -2.35
C SER A 211 -14.19 14.67 -2.28
N THR A 212 -14.78 13.49 -2.16
CA THR A 212 -14.04 12.23 -2.29
C THR A 212 -13.88 11.84 -3.76
N PHE A 213 -13.00 10.88 -4.00
CA PHE A 213 -12.72 10.33 -5.32
C PHE A 213 -13.73 9.27 -5.79
N ASP A 214 -14.76 8.99 -5.00
CA ASP A 214 -15.74 7.93 -5.28
C ASP A 214 -16.54 8.16 -6.55
N ASN A 215 -16.69 9.41 -7.01
CA ASN A 215 -17.44 9.74 -8.23
C ASN A 215 -16.55 9.87 -9.47
N CYS A 216 -15.23 9.80 -9.30
CA CYS A 216 -14.29 9.94 -10.42
C CYS A 216 -14.32 8.74 -11.37
N PRO A 217 -14.27 8.95 -12.69
CA PRO A 217 -14.41 7.89 -13.69
C PRO A 217 -13.10 7.10 -13.87
N TYR A 218 -12.51 6.62 -12.79
CA TYR A 218 -11.28 5.84 -12.86
C TYR A 218 -11.47 4.51 -13.58
N ILE A 219 -10.45 4.09 -14.32
CA ILE A 219 -10.46 2.94 -15.24
C ILE A 219 -10.90 1.63 -14.56
N TRP A 220 -10.57 1.44 -13.27
CA TRP A 220 -10.97 0.25 -12.53
C TRP A 220 -12.49 0.14 -12.36
N LYS A 221 -13.27 1.23 -12.46
CA LYS A 221 -14.73 1.17 -12.48
C LYS A 221 -15.25 0.52 -13.76
N GLY A 222 -14.63 0.81 -14.91
CA GLY A 222 -14.95 0.16 -16.18
C GLY A 222 -14.63 -1.34 -16.14
N PHE A 223 -13.47 -1.69 -15.57
CA PHE A 223 -13.11 -3.09 -15.31
C PHE A 223 -14.12 -3.76 -14.35
N ASN A 224 -14.51 -3.08 -13.27
CA ASN A 224 -15.50 -3.57 -12.32
C ASN A 224 -16.86 -3.86 -12.99
N HIS A 225 -17.37 -2.91 -13.79
CA HIS A 225 -18.61 -3.08 -14.57
C HIS A 225 -18.52 -4.27 -15.54
N SER A 226 -17.33 -4.58 -16.04
CA SER A 226 -17.06 -5.75 -16.89
C SER A 226 -16.79 -7.05 -16.10
N ASN A 227 -17.11 -7.09 -14.80
CA ASN A 227 -16.88 -8.18 -13.85
C ASN A 227 -15.41 -8.57 -13.64
N TYR A 228 -14.43 -7.72 -13.99
CA TYR A 228 -13.06 -8.00 -13.60
C TYR A 228 -12.91 -7.95 -12.08
N ILE A 229 -12.00 -8.79 -11.59
CA ILE A 229 -11.54 -8.74 -10.22
C ILE A 229 -10.44 -7.67 -10.16
N THR A 230 -10.68 -6.58 -9.43
CA THR A 230 -9.80 -5.40 -9.43
C THR A 230 -8.97 -5.30 -8.16
N GLY A 231 -7.76 -4.75 -8.26
CA GLY A 231 -6.90 -4.51 -7.12
C GLY A 231 -6.16 -3.18 -7.24
N PHE A 232 -5.95 -2.51 -6.12
CA PHE A 232 -5.10 -1.34 -6.00
C PHE A 232 -4.08 -1.57 -4.89
N LEU A 233 -2.81 -1.32 -5.18
CA LEU A 233 -1.71 -1.50 -4.24
C LEU A 233 -0.78 -0.30 -4.32
N GLU A 234 -0.36 0.18 -3.16
CA GLU A 234 0.60 1.27 -2.99
C GLU A 234 1.57 0.89 -1.87
N ASP A 235 2.81 1.36 -1.96
CA ASP A 235 3.90 1.04 -1.03
C ASP A 235 3.98 2.01 0.16
N LEU A 236 3.39 3.20 0.05
CA LEU A 236 3.36 4.22 1.10
C LEU A 236 1.92 4.48 1.59
N ASP A 237 1.71 4.35 2.90
CA ASP A 237 0.42 4.60 3.55
C ASP A 237 0.20 6.09 3.91
N HIS A 238 1.24 6.79 4.36
CA HIS A 238 1.13 8.19 4.81
C HIS A 238 1.14 9.24 3.68
N TYR A 239 1.74 8.90 2.53
CA TYR A 239 1.86 9.78 1.36
C TYR A 239 1.18 9.17 0.14
N SER A 240 0.12 8.39 0.36
CA SER A 240 -0.63 7.77 -0.73
C SER A 240 -1.11 8.81 -1.74
N MET A 241 -1.00 8.48 -3.03
CA MET A 241 -1.32 9.33 -4.16
C MET A 241 -2.75 9.88 -4.12
N PHE A 242 -3.70 9.16 -3.52
CA PHE A 242 -5.09 9.59 -3.38
C PHE A 242 -5.41 10.21 -2.03
N HIS A 243 -4.52 10.11 -1.03
CA HIS A 243 -4.76 10.63 0.31
C HIS A 243 -4.00 11.94 0.60
N TYR A 244 -2.83 12.16 -0.01
CA TYR A 244 -2.00 13.32 0.30
C TYR A 244 -2.72 14.66 -0.01
N ASN A 245 -3.01 15.43 1.05
CA ASN A 245 -3.79 16.68 1.03
C ASN A 245 -5.18 16.56 0.36
N LYS A 246 -5.79 15.37 0.42
CA LYS A 246 -7.07 15.02 -0.22
C LYS A 246 -7.91 14.17 0.74
N LYS A 247 -9.21 14.02 0.43
CA LYS A 247 -10.11 13.17 1.22
C LYS A 247 -9.98 11.67 0.93
N GLY A 248 -9.23 11.27 -0.10
CA GLY A 248 -9.20 9.89 -0.55
C GLY A 248 -10.56 9.41 -1.08
N PHE A 249 -10.83 8.13 -0.85
CA PHE A 249 -12.09 7.49 -1.20
C PHE A 249 -12.93 7.29 0.07
N ALA A 250 -14.23 7.56 0.04
CA ALA A 250 -15.13 7.18 1.13
C ALA A 250 -15.41 5.67 1.14
N TYR A 251 -15.47 5.08 -0.06
CA TYR A 251 -15.68 3.65 -0.26
C TYR A 251 -14.42 3.01 -0.84
N GLN A 252 -14.31 1.73 -0.59
CA GLN A 252 -13.24 0.93 -1.17
C GLN A 252 -13.33 0.93 -2.71
N PRO A 253 -12.29 1.38 -3.43
CA PRO A 253 -12.38 1.62 -4.88
C PRO A 253 -12.29 0.34 -5.73
N THR A 254 -11.71 -0.74 -5.18
CA THR A 254 -11.36 -2.00 -5.85
C THR A 254 -11.71 -3.22 -5.00
N ASP A 255 -11.74 -4.44 -5.57
CA ASP A 255 -11.96 -5.65 -4.77
C ASP A 255 -10.84 -5.87 -3.73
N TYR A 256 -9.62 -5.42 -4.05
CA TYR A 256 -8.40 -5.57 -3.24
C TYR A 256 -7.63 -4.27 -3.10
#